data_AF-A0A0C2ZUL5-F1
#
_entry.id   AF-A0A0C2ZUL5-F1
#
_cell.length_a   1.000
_cell.length_b   1.000
_cell.length_c   1.000
_cell.angle_alpha   90.00
_cell.angle_beta   90.00
_cell.angle_gamma   90.00
#
_symmetry.space_group_name_H-M   'P 1'
#
loop_
_entity.id
_entity.type
_entity.pdbx_description
1 polymer ?
#
loop_
_entity_poly.entity_id
_entity_poly.type
_entity_poly.pdbx_seq_one_letter_code
_entity_poly.pdbx_strand_id
1 'polypeptide(L)'
;YLCDWLPYKGRYLSVLLDMEAPPECRIRIGCRKDGVFRCTECAHRPIFCSDCCLDAHKPSPFHRIQRWTGTFFEDFSLCLIGFVMYLGHGGKPCP
;
A
#
# COMPACT_ATOMS: atom_id res chain seq x y z
N TYR A 1 -17.48 -29.85 2.83
CA TYR A 1 -16.65 -28.88 2.11
C TYR A 1 -16.34 -27.64 2.95
N LEU A 2 -17.30 -26.76 3.31
CA LEU A 2 -16.98 -25.59 4.16
C LEU A 2 -16.71 -25.97 5.65
N CYS A 3 -17.41 -26.98 6.18
CA CYS A 3 -17.21 -27.43 7.57
C CYS A 3 -15.78 -27.97 7.82
N ASP A 4 -15.11 -28.47 6.78
CA ASP A 4 -13.77 -29.04 6.87
C ASP A 4 -12.71 -27.97 7.21
N TRP A 5 -13.04 -26.69 7.00
CA TRP A 5 -12.18 -25.56 7.28
C TRP A 5 -12.40 -24.95 8.68
N LEU A 6 -13.46 -25.35 9.39
CA LEU A 6 -13.77 -24.82 10.73
C LEU A 6 -12.62 -24.97 11.74
N PRO A 7 -11.87 -26.08 11.78
CA PRO A 7 -10.71 -26.22 12.69
C PRO A 7 -9.62 -25.17 12.45
N TYR A 8 -9.52 -24.61 11.25
CA TYR A 8 -8.51 -23.63 10.87
C TYR A 8 -8.98 -22.18 10.99
N LYS A 9 -10.25 -21.94 11.36
CA LYS A 9 -10.86 -20.60 11.44
C LYS A 9 -9.99 -19.61 12.22
N GLY A 10 -9.46 -20.03 13.37
CA GLY A 10 -8.62 -19.18 14.22
C GLY A 10 -7.31 -18.75 13.53
N ARG A 11 -6.66 -19.68 12.82
CA ARG A 11 -5.42 -19.41 12.07
C ARG A 11 -5.66 -18.46 10.89
N TYR A 12 -6.76 -18.64 10.15
CA TYR A 12 -7.07 -17.73 9.06
C TYR A 12 -7.44 -16.34 9.58
N LEU A 13 -8.21 -16.26 10.67
CA LEU A 13 -8.54 -14.99 11.30
C LEU A 13 -7.29 -14.25 11.78
N SER A 14 -6.34 -14.93 12.41
CA SER A 14 -5.10 -14.28 12.86
C SER A 14 -4.32 -13.70 11.68
N VAL A 15 -4.16 -14.46 10.59
CA VAL A 15 -3.49 -13.97 9.37
C VAL A 15 -4.21 -12.77 8.77
N LEU A 16 -5.55 -12.75 8.74
CA LEU A 16 -6.32 -11.60 8.26
C LEU A 16 -6.10 -10.37 9.14
N LEU A 17 -6.10 -10.54 10.47
CA LEU A 17 -5.88 -9.45 11.42
C LEU A 17 -4.44 -8.93 11.36
N ASP A 18 -3.44 -9.80 11.20
CA ASP A 18 -2.04 -9.41 11.07
C ASP A 18 -1.80 -8.53 9.83
N MET A 19 -2.61 -8.69 8.78
CA MET A 19 -2.57 -7.85 7.58
C MET A 19 -3.23 -6.48 7.74
N GLU A 20 -3.95 -6.22 8.83
CA GLU A 20 -4.53 -4.90 9.12
C GLU A 20 -3.51 -3.92 9.74
N ALA A 21 -2.38 -4.42 10.22
CA ALA A 21 -1.25 -3.61 10.67
C ALA A 21 -0.10 -3.68 9.66
N PRO A 22 0.78 -2.65 9.61
CA PRO A 22 2.04 -2.78 8.89
C PRO A 22 2.91 -3.86 9.57
N PRO A 23 3.69 -4.63 8.79
CA PRO A 23 4.67 -5.55 9.35
C PRO A 23 5.72 -4.79 10.16
N GLU A 24 6.41 -5.51 11.05
CA GLU A 24 7.50 -4.96 11.86
C GLU A 24 8.60 -4.34 10.97
N CYS A 25 8.98 -5.04 9.90
CA CYS A 25 9.88 -4.52 8.89
C CYS A 25 9.11 -3.72 7.83
N ARG A 26 9.20 -2.40 7.91
CA ARG A 26 8.52 -1.45 6.99
C ARG A 26 9.42 -0.95 5.87
N ILE A 27 10.58 -1.56 5.73
CA ILE A 27 11.61 -1.15 4.78
C ILE A 27 11.41 -1.96 3.51
N ARG A 28 11.04 -1.29 2.43
CA ARG A 28 11.03 -1.91 1.10
C ARG A 28 12.46 -2.29 0.74
N ILE A 29 12.67 -3.50 0.20
CA ILE A 29 13.98 -3.94 -0.31
C ILE A 29 14.53 -2.88 -1.28
N GLY A 30 15.72 -2.36 -1.00
CA GLY A 30 16.38 -1.31 -1.79
C GLY A 30 16.06 0.13 -1.40
N CYS A 31 15.12 0.36 -0.48
CA CYS A 31 14.91 1.66 0.19
C CYS A 31 15.36 1.54 1.65
N ARG A 32 15.79 2.63 2.28
CA ARG A 32 16.12 2.65 3.74
C ARG A 32 15.18 3.54 4.56
N LYS A 33 14.14 4.08 3.92
CA LYS A 33 13.13 4.92 4.57
C LYS A 33 12.00 4.04 5.06
N ASP A 34 11.52 4.31 6.27
CA ASP A 34 10.35 3.62 6.80
C ASP A 34 9.12 3.90 5.94
N GLY A 35 8.38 2.84 5.66
CA GLY A 35 7.12 2.94 4.97
C GLY A 35 5.96 3.17 5.92
N VAL A 36 5.11 4.13 5.56
CA VAL A 36 3.87 4.45 6.28
C VAL A 36 2.66 4.41 5.36
N PHE A 37 2.84 4.16 4.05
CA PHE A 37 1.75 4.09 3.09
C PHE A 37 1.55 2.66 2.62
N ARG A 38 0.30 2.20 2.50
CA ARG A 38 -0.05 0.98 1.76
C ARG A 38 -1.01 1.33 0.63
N CYS A 39 -1.05 0.48 -0.38
CA CYS A 39 -2.08 0.54 -1.41
C CYS A 39 -3.09 -0.58 -1.20
N THR A 40 -4.40 -0.28 -1.29
CA THR A 40 -5.47 -1.27 -1.11
C THR A 40 -5.71 -2.13 -2.34
N GLU A 41 -5.19 -1.69 -3.50
CA GLU A 41 -5.39 -2.30 -4.81
C GLU A 41 -4.16 -3.05 -5.34
N CYS A 42 -2.96 -2.71 -4.86
CA CYS A 42 -1.76 -3.47 -5.21
C CYS A 42 -1.82 -4.88 -4.63
N ALA A 43 -1.38 -5.85 -5.44
CA ALA A 43 -1.18 -7.21 -4.98
C ALA A 43 -0.26 -7.25 -3.75
N HIS A 44 -0.59 -8.13 -2.80
CA HIS A 44 0.15 -8.32 -1.54
C HIS A 44 0.22 -7.10 -0.60
N ARG A 45 -0.47 -6.00 -0.92
CA ARG A 45 -0.58 -4.79 -0.08
C ARG A 45 0.75 -4.33 0.54
N PRO A 46 1.81 -4.14 -0.26
CA PRO A 46 3.11 -3.72 0.24
C PRO A 46 3.06 -2.36 0.95
N ILE A 47 4.00 -2.16 1.86
CA ILE A 47 4.23 -0.90 2.57
C ILE A 47 5.33 -0.11 1.86
N PHE A 48 5.10 1.19 1.71
CA PHE A 48 5.94 2.14 0.99
C PHE A 48 6.25 3.37 1.84
N CYS A 49 7.47 3.89 1.69
CA CYS A 49 7.73 5.29 1.99
C CYS A 49 7.08 6.18 0.91
N SER A 50 7.05 7.50 1.12
CA SER A 50 6.44 8.45 0.17
C SER A 50 6.99 8.29 -1.26
N ASP A 51 8.32 8.31 -1.41
CA ASP A 51 8.97 8.26 -2.73
C ASP A 51 8.69 6.93 -3.46
N CYS A 52 8.85 5.80 -2.75
CA CYS A 52 8.55 4.49 -3.31
C CYS A 52 7.07 4.32 -3.65
N CYS A 53 6.18 4.98 -2.91
CA CYS A 53 4.75 4.99 -3.20
C CYS A 53 4.50 5.73 -4.51
N LEU A 54 5.04 6.94 -4.68
CA LEU A 54 4.91 7.72 -5.91
C LEU A 54 5.45 6.96 -7.12
N ASP A 55 6.65 6.37 -7.02
CA ASP A 55 7.27 5.63 -8.11
C ASP A 55 6.48 4.38 -8.50
N ALA A 56 6.00 3.61 -7.52
CA ALA A 56 5.24 2.39 -7.77
C ALA A 56 3.87 2.68 -8.43
N HIS A 57 3.30 3.87 -8.20
CA HIS A 57 1.98 4.23 -8.71
C HIS A 57 2.00 5.09 -9.98
N LYS A 58 3.16 5.41 -10.56
CA LYS A 58 3.26 6.01 -11.89
C LYS A 58 2.42 5.29 -12.97
N PRO A 59 2.43 3.95 -13.09
CA PRO A 59 1.59 3.23 -14.05
C PRO A 59 0.14 3.06 -13.58
N SER A 60 -0.19 3.44 -12.35
CA SER A 60 -1.48 3.16 -11.70
C SER A 60 -1.93 4.35 -10.84
N PRO A 61 -2.13 5.54 -11.44
CA PRO A 61 -2.30 6.81 -10.73
C PRO A 61 -3.60 6.91 -9.92
N PHE A 62 -4.56 6.03 -10.17
CA PHE A 62 -5.89 6.05 -9.56
C PHE A 62 -6.06 5.08 -8.39
N HIS A 63 -5.03 4.29 -8.07
CA HIS A 63 -5.08 3.41 -6.92
C HIS A 63 -5.25 4.23 -5.63
N ARG A 64 -6.09 3.72 -4.73
CA ARG A 64 -6.31 4.24 -3.39
C ARG A 64 -5.19 3.77 -2.47
N ILE A 65 -4.64 4.74 -1.75
CA ILE A 65 -3.63 4.49 -0.73
C ILE A 65 -4.20 4.77 0.65
N GLN A 66 -3.56 4.22 1.66
CA GLN A 66 -3.85 4.49 3.05
C GLN A 66 -2.55 4.86 3.77
N ARG A 67 -2.66 5.70 4.79
CA ARG A 67 -1.55 6.11 5.66
C ARG A 67 -1.68 5.45 7.03
N TRP A 68 -0.57 4.96 7.56
CA TRP A 68 -0.49 4.48 8.94
C TRP A 68 -0.48 5.66 9.92
N THR A 69 -1.45 5.71 10.82
CA THR A 69 -1.57 6.76 11.85
C THR A 69 -0.75 6.46 13.11
N GLY A 70 -0.26 5.23 13.26
CA GLY A 70 0.25 4.71 14.53
C GLY A 70 -0.65 3.60 15.09
N THR A 71 -1.95 3.66 14.79
CA THR A 71 -2.96 2.73 15.32
C THR A 71 -3.81 2.05 14.25
N PHE A 72 -4.07 2.71 13.13
CA PHE A 72 -4.84 2.15 12.02
C PHE A 72 -4.40 2.76 10.68
N PHE A 73 -4.89 2.19 9.58
CA PHE A 73 -4.73 2.76 8.24
C PHE A 73 -5.91 3.67 7.90
N GLU A 74 -5.63 4.95 7.73
CA GLU A 74 -6.63 5.93 7.27
C GLU A 74 -6.57 6.08 5.74
N ASP A 75 -7.73 6.31 5.11
CA ASP A 75 -7.82 6.61 3.69
C ASP A 75 -6.98 7.85 3.34
N PHE A 76 -6.20 7.75 2.28
CA PHE A 76 -5.31 8.81 1.82
C PHE A 76 -5.30 8.90 0.29
N SER A 77 -4.64 9.93 -0.25
CA SER A 77 -4.57 10.14 -1.70
C SER A 77 -3.13 10.30 -2.17
N LEU A 78 -2.82 9.71 -3.32
CA LEU A 78 -1.55 9.91 -4.02
C LEU A 78 -1.28 11.41 -4.27
N CYS A 79 -2.31 12.19 -4.56
CA CYS A 79 -2.20 13.64 -4.75
C CYS A 79 -1.66 14.35 -3.49
N LEU A 80 -2.09 13.92 -2.29
CA LEU A 80 -1.67 14.52 -1.03
C LEU A 80 -0.21 14.23 -0.66
N ILE A 81 0.38 13.16 -1.20
CA ILE A 81 1.83 12.90 -1.08
C ILE A 81 2.65 13.48 -2.26
N GLY A 82 2.03 14.27 -3.13
CA GLY A 82 2.72 14.99 -4.20
C GLY A 82 2.73 14.27 -5.56
N PHE A 83 1.81 13.32 -5.80
CA PHE A 83 1.69 12.69 -7.11
C PHE A 83 1.22 13.69 -8.17
N VAL A 84 1.97 13.79 -9.26
CA VAL A 84 1.65 14.63 -10.41
C VAL A 84 1.41 13.73 -11.62
N MET A 85 0.25 13.90 -12.24
CA MET A 85 -0.11 13.21 -13.47
C MET A 85 0.00 14.16 -14.66
N TYR A 86 0.85 13.82 -15.62
CA TYR A 86 0.97 14.55 -16.88
C TYR A 86 0.04 13.92 -17.93
N LEU A 87 -0.89 14.71 -18.46
CA LEU A 87 -1.89 14.23 -19.42
C LEU A 87 -1.37 14.16 -20.87
N GLY A 88 -0.25 14.82 -21.14
CA GLY A 88 0.41 14.86 -22.45
C GLY A 88 1.73 14.07 -22.48
N HIS A 89 2.38 14.05 -23.64
CA HIS A 89 3.75 13.52 -23.84
C HIS A 89 3.98 12.09 -23.30
N GLY A 90 2.94 11.24 -23.35
CA GLY A 90 3.01 9.88 -22.80
C GLY A 90 3.28 9.84 -21.29
N GLY A 91 2.78 10.83 -20.54
CA GLY A 91 2.97 10.92 -19.09
C GLY A 91 4.22 11.67 -18.66
N LYS A 92 4.91 12.38 -19.57
CA LYS A 92 6.11 13.17 -19.26
C LYS A 92 5.76 14.66 -19.03
N PRO A 93 6.55 15.39 -18.23
CA PRO A 93 6.42 16.84 -18.09
C PRO A 93 6.63 17.56 -19.43
N CYS A 94 5.94 18.69 -19.62
CA CYS A 94 6.15 19.57 -20.76
C CYS A 94 7.55 20.21 -20.72
N PRO A 95 8.21 20.42 -21.87
CA PRO A 95 9.48 21.15 -21.98
C PRO A 95 9.38 22.61 -21.54
#